data_AF-A0A6V7JT12-F1
#
_entry.id   AF-A0A6V7JT12-F1
#
_cell.length_a   1.000
_cell.length_b   1.000
_cell.length_c   1.000
_cell.angle_alpha   90.00
_cell.angle_beta   90.00
_cell.angle_gamma   90.00
#
_symmetry.space_group_name_H-M   'P 1'
#
loop_
_entity.id
_entity.type
_entity.pdbx_description
1 polymer ?
#
loop_
_entity_poly.entity_id
_entity_poly.type
_entity_poly.pdbx_seq_one_letter_code
_entity_poly.pdbx_strand_id
1 'polypeptide(L)'
;RIGRTFPVNYSLEGSTLQRYESRLASGRKFGIDEKDEIFKNSKWCYDTPGVVHPDQILHLLTTEELLLTLPKQIISPRSFIFKPGQTLFLAGLGRLDLVDGPNFI
;
A
#
# COMPACT_ATOMS: atom_id res chain seq x y z
N ARG A 1 -2.07 -15.16 -18.25
CA ARG A 1 -2.53 -13.76 -18.41
C ARG A 1 -3.29 -13.38 -17.13
N ILE A 2 -2.64 -12.66 -16.22
CA ILE A 2 -3.22 -12.17 -14.96
C ILE A 2 -4.21 -11.05 -15.32
N GLY A 3 -5.37 -10.99 -14.66
CA GLY A 3 -6.37 -9.91 -14.85
C GLY A 3 -7.62 -10.24 -15.68
N ARG A 4 -7.92 -11.51 -15.98
CA ARG A 4 -9.27 -11.92 -16.40
C ARG A 4 -9.96 -12.63 -15.23
N THR A 5 -10.46 -11.86 -14.27
CA THR A 5 -11.13 -12.41 -13.07
C THR A 5 -12.51 -12.99 -13.39
N PHE A 6 -13.10 -12.61 -14.52
CA PHE A 6 -14.38 -13.16 -14.98
C PHE A 6 -14.20 -13.77 -16.38
N PRO A 7 -14.36 -15.09 -16.56
CA PRO A 7 -14.55 -15.64 -17.88
C PRO A 7 -15.89 -15.09 -18.40
N VAL A 8 -15.84 -14.23 -19.41
CA VAL A 8 -17.03 -13.77 -20.14
C VAL A 8 -17.50 -14.92 -21.03
N ASN A 9 -18.08 -15.94 -20.40
CA ASN A 9 -18.83 -17.00 -21.07
C ASN A 9 -20.34 -16.84 -20.84
N TYR A 10 -20.76 -15.67 -20.37
CA TYR A 10 -22.17 -15.30 -20.26
C TYR A 10 -22.47 -14.24 -21.32
N SER A 11 -23.34 -14.56 -22.27
CA SER A 11 -24.11 -13.52 -22.93
C SER A 11 -25.05 -12.94 -21.88
N LEU A 12 -24.93 -11.65 -21.61
CA LEU A 12 -25.94 -10.88 -20.90
C LEU A 12 -27.14 -10.81 -21.84
N GLU A 13 -27.98 -11.84 -21.84
CA GLU A 13 -29.14 -11.94 -22.72
C GLU A 13 -30.37 -12.42 -21.94
N GLY A 14 -31.50 -11.80 -22.26
CA GLY A 14 -32.82 -12.18 -21.78
C GLY A 14 -32.97 -12.06 -20.26
N SER A 15 -33.02 -13.20 -19.58
CA SER A 15 -33.49 -13.31 -18.19
C SER A 15 -32.48 -12.83 -17.15
N THR A 16 -31.18 -12.92 -17.42
CA THR A 16 -30.12 -12.50 -16.49
C THR A 16 -29.97 -10.98 -16.42
N LEU A 17 -30.03 -10.30 -17.57
CA LEU A 17 -30.10 -8.83 -17.64
C LEU A 17 -31.37 -8.31 -16.97
N GLN A 18 -32.51 -8.89 -17.29
CA GLN A 18 -33.79 -8.45 -16.74
C GLN A 18 -33.86 -8.64 -15.22
N ARG A 19 -33.21 -9.69 -14.69
CA ARG A 19 -33.03 -9.94 -13.25
C ARG A 19 -32.05 -8.96 -12.59
N TYR A 20 -31.02 -8.53 -13.30
CA TYR A 20 -30.10 -7.50 -12.82
C TYR A 20 -30.77 -6.11 -12.77
N GLU A 21 -31.47 -5.71 -13.83
CA GLU A 21 -32.20 -4.43 -13.91
C GLU A 21 -33.35 -4.35 -12.89
N SER A 22 -34.11 -5.44 -12.70
CA SER A 22 -35.17 -5.49 -11.68
C SER A 22 -34.63 -5.44 -10.24
N ARG A 23 -33.44 -5.99 -9.98
CA ARG A 23 -32.75 -5.86 -8.67
C ARG A 23 -32.24 -4.45 -8.42
N LEU A 24 -31.75 -3.74 -9.45
CA LEU A 24 -31.41 -2.32 -9.37
C LEU A 24 -32.66 -1.46 -9.09
N ALA A 25 -33.78 -1.79 -9.73
CA ALA A 25 -35.06 -1.09 -9.55
C ALA A 25 -35.69 -1.32 -8.17
N SER A 26 -35.42 -2.45 -7.49
CA SER A 26 -36.04 -2.79 -6.20
C SER A 26 -35.37 -2.15 -4.98
N GLY A 27 -34.31 -1.35 -5.16
CA GLY A 27 -33.65 -0.58 -4.08
C GLY A 27 -33.00 -1.41 -2.96
N ARG A 28 -32.88 -2.73 -3.12
CA ARG A 28 -32.22 -3.69 -2.20
C ARG A 28 -31.25 -4.49 -3.05
N LYS A 29 -29.93 -4.46 -2.89
CA LYS A 29 -29.07 -4.21 -1.71
C LYS A 29 -27.84 -3.41 -2.15
N PHE A 30 -27.33 -2.54 -1.28
CA PHE A 30 -25.99 -1.97 -1.40
C PHE A 30 -24.96 -3.10 -1.15
N GLY A 31 -24.13 -3.41 -2.14
CA GLY A 31 -23.06 -4.41 -2.04
C GLY A 31 -23.16 -5.56 -3.04
N ILE A 32 -22.06 -6.31 -3.19
CA ILE A 32 -21.97 -7.50 -4.04
C ILE A 32 -22.26 -8.74 -3.19
N ASP A 33 -23.13 -9.64 -3.66
CA ASP A 33 -23.30 -10.96 -3.04
C ASP A 33 -22.31 -11.96 -3.67
N GLU A 34 -21.33 -12.40 -2.89
CA GLU A 34 -20.29 -13.31 -3.37
C GLU A 34 -20.84 -14.67 -3.84
N LYS A 35 -22.06 -15.03 -3.39
CA LYS A 35 -22.70 -16.31 -3.71
C LYS A 35 -23.59 -16.26 -4.94
N ASP A 36 -23.84 -15.07 -5.51
CA ASP A 36 -24.60 -14.95 -6.76
C ASP A 36 -23.89 -15.72 -7.88
N GLU A 37 -24.66 -16.30 -8.80
CA GLU A 37 -24.14 -17.16 -9.88
C GLU A 37 -23.07 -16.48 -10.74
N ILE A 38 -23.15 -15.15 -10.87
CA ILE A 38 -22.20 -14.31 -11.61
C ILE A 38 -20.83 -14.28 -10.91
N PHE A 39 -20.79 -14.41 -9.58
CA PHE A 39 -19.58 -14.26 -8.77
C PHE A 39 -19.10 -15.54 -8.08
N LYS A 40 -19.88 -16.62 -8.15
CA LYS A 40 -19.61 -17.92 -7.50
C LYS A 40 -18.21 -18.48 -7.78
N ASN A 41 -17.67 -18.25 -8.97
CA ASN A 41 -16.35 -18.75 -9.40
C ASN A 41 -15.24 -17.69 -9.31
N SER A 42 -15.54 -16.51 -8.77
CA SER A 42 -14.59 -15.41 -8.62
C SER A 42 -13.55 -15.70 -7.55
N LYS A 43 -12.43 -14.99 -7.62
CA LYS A 43 -11.42 -14.93 -6.56
C LYS A 43 -11.52 -13.59 -5.86
N TRP A 44 -11.58 -13.63 -4.54
CA TRP A 44 -11.72 -12.46 -3.69
C TRP A 44 -10.38 -12.12 -3.04
N CYS A 45 -10.06 -10.83 -3.04
CA CYS A 45 -8.95 -10.28 -2.27
C CYS A 45 -9.57 -9.51 -1.10
N TYR A 46 -9.45 -10.04 0.10
CA TYR A 46 -9.92 -9.38 1.31
C TYR A 46 -8.80 -8.53 1.87
N ASP A 47 -9.00 -7.21 1.88
CA ASP A 47 -8.08 -6.30 2.54
C ASP A 47 -8.22 -6.44 4.06
N THR A 48 -7.10 -6.45 4.77
CA THR A 48 -7.07 -6.47 6.23
C THR A 48 -6.84 -5.06 6.75
N PRO A 49 -7.47 -4.63 7.87
CA PRO A 49 -7.16 -3.34 8.46
C PRO A 49 -5.65 -3.17 8.68
N GLY A 50 -5.14 -1.98 8.36
CA GLY A 50 -3.73 -1.66 8.55
C GLY A 50 -3.32 -1.71 10.01
N VAL A 51 -2.13 -2.25 10.28
CA VAL A 51 -1.54 -2.32 11.63
C VAL A 51 -0.59 -1.15 11.83
N VAL A 52 -0.75 -0.43 12.93
CA VAL A 52 0.16 0.62 13.39
C VAL A 52 1.15 0.01 14.39
N HIS A 53 2.44 0.08 14.09
CA HIS A 53 3.49 -0.37 15.00
C HIS A 53 3.89 0.76 15.97
N PRO A 54 4.01 0.47 17.29
CA PRO A 54 4.37 1.49 18.28
C PRO A 54 5.77 2.06 18.07
N ASP A 55 6.70 1.27 17.53
CA ASP A 55 8.10 1.69 17.29
C ASP A 55 8.29 2.43 15.95
N GLN A 56 7.22 2.70 15.21
CA GLN A 56 7.28 3.41 13.94
C GLN A 56 7.49 4.91 14.17
N ILE A 57 8.62 5.44 13.69
CA ILE A 57 8.99 6.84 13.86
C ILE A 57 8.03 7.83 13.18
N LEU A 58 7.26 7.40 12.18
CA LEU A 58 6.37 8.28 11.41
C LEU A 58 5.30 8.93 12.29
N HIS A 59 4.86 8.26 13.35
CA HIS A 59 3.86 8.81 14.29
C HIS A 59 4.41 9.93 15.17
N LEU A 60 5.75 10.09 15.23
CA LEU A 60 6.40 11.17 15.98
C LEU A 60 6.50 12.46 15.15
N LEU A 61 6.21 12.40 13.85
CA LEU A 61 6.36 13.52 12.93
C LEU A 61 5.01 14.20 12.68
N THR A 62 5.03 15.52 12.57
CA THR A 62 3.91 16.27 11.99
C THR A 62 3.73 15.92 10.52
N THR A 63 2.54 16.21 9.96
CA THR A 63 2.28 16.00 8.54
C THR A 63 3.28 16.73 7.64
N GLU A 64 3.71 17.93 8.01
CA GLU A 64 4.69 18.71 7.25
C GLU A 64 6.08 18.04 7.27
N GLU A 65 6.55 17.60 8.43
CA GLU A 65 7.82 16.88 8.58
C GLU A 65 7.78 15.53 7.86
N LEU A 66 6.65 14.81 7.91
CA LEU A 66 6.46 13.57 7.18
C LEU A 66 6.64 13.78 5.67
N LEU A 67 6.07 14.85 5.11
CA LEU A 67 6.21 15.17 3.68
C LEU A 67 7.65 15.51 3.26
N LEU A 68 8.49 15.95 4.20
CA LEU A 68 9.92 16.20 3.97
C LEU A 68 10.76 14.92 4.04
N THR A 69 10.34 13.93 4.82
CA THR A 69 11.08 12.68 5.04
C THR A 69 10.73 11.59 4.04
N LEU A 70 9.53 11.63 3.45
CA LEU A 70 9.11 10.66 2.44
C LEU A 70 9.83 10.88 1.11
N PRO A 71 10.48 9.84 0.55
CA PRO A 71 11.19 9.94 -0.72
C PRO A 71 10.21 10.15 -1.90
N LYS A 72 10.36 11.27 -2.61
CA LYS A 72 9.57 11.56 -3.83
C LYS A 72 10.21 11.02 -5.12
N GLN A 73 11.46 10.59 -5.02
CA GLN A 73 12.27 10.04 -6.10
C GLN A 73 13.08 8.85 -5.57
N ILE A 74 13.69 8.08 -6.47
CA ILE A 74 14.60 6.99 -6.08
C ILE A 74 15.72 7.55 -5.20
N ILE A 75 15.96 6.90 -4.07
CA ILE A 75 17.05 7.25 -3.17
C ILE A 75 18.37 6.93 -3.87
N SER A 76 19.15 7.96 -4.17
CA SER A 76 20.49 7.80 -4.74
C SER A 76 21.48 7.51 -3.61
N PRO A 77 22.28 6.42 -3.70
CA PRO A 77 23.33 6.15 -2.72
C PRO A 77 24.34 7.30 -2.66
N ARG A 78 24.67 7.76 -1.45
CA ARG A 78 25.69 8.77 -1.21
C ARG A 78 26.80 8.17 -0.35
N SER A 79 28.04 8.27 -0.82
CA SER A 79 29.22 7.81 -0.08
C SER A 79 29.89 9.01 0.59
N PHE A 80 30.29 8.83 1.84
CA PHE A 80 31.01 9.82 2.62
C PHE A 80 32.24 9.15 3.22
N ILE A 81 33.37 9.86 3.24
CA ILE A 81 34.58 9.42 3.94
C ILE A 81 34.50 9.97 5.37
N PHE A 82 34.65 9.10 6.35
CA PHE A 82 34.55 9.44 7.78
C PHE A 82 35.85 9.14 8.52
N LYS A 83 36.15 9.96 9.52
CA LYS A 83 37.22 9.73 10.50
C LYS A 83 36.62 9.43 11.88
N PRO A 84 37.29 8.62 12.72
CA PRO A 84 36.89 8.45 14.11
C PRO A 84 36.68 9.79 14.81
N GLY A 85 35.61 9.87 15.60
CA GLY A 85 35.13 11.08 16.27
C GLY A 85 34.16 11.95 15.45
N GLN A 86 33.88 11.62 14.18
CA GLN A 86 32.91 12.36 13.36
C GLN A 86 31.49 11.83 13.46
N THR A 87 30.53 12.74 13.32
CA THR A 87 29.08 12.46 13.40
C THR A 87 28.37 12.87 12.11
N LEU A 88 27.50 12.00 11.60
CA LEU A 88 26.49 12.32 10.60
C LEU A 88 25.13 12.50 11.27
N PHE A 89 24.50 13.65 11.07
CA PHE A 89 23.10 13.87 11.43
C PHE A 89 22.20 13.63 10.22
N LEU A 90 21.18 12.80 10.41
CA LEU A 90 20.07 12.63 9.46
C LEU A 90 18.97 13.61 9.83
N ALA A 91 19.22 14.89 9.53
CA ALA A 91 18.42 16.01 10.03
C ALA A 91 18.22 15.89 11.56
N GLY A 92 16.98 15.94 12.05
CA GLY A 92 16.63 15.68 13.44
C GLY A 92 16.20 14.24 13.75
N LEU A 93 16.26 13.32 12.78
CA LEU A 93 15.67 11.98 12.91
C LEU A 93 16.64 10.94 13.46
N GLY A 94 17.94 11.10 13.18
CA GLY A 94 18.94 10.10 13.50
C GLY A 94 20.33 10.70 13.57
N ARG A 95 21.19 9.99 14.28
CA ARG A 95 22.59 10.35 14.50
C ARG A 95 23.43 9.10 14.32
N LEU A 96 24.46 9.20 13.48
CA LEU A 96 25.45 8.16 13.27
C LEU A 96 26.81 8.71 13.71
N ASP A 97 27.38 8.10 14.75
CA ASP A 97 28.70 8.47 15.25
C ASP A 97 29.72 7.39 14.85
N LEU A 98 30.81 7.80 14.20
CA LEU A 98 31.97 6.93 14.03
C LEU A 98 32.84 7.05 15.29
N VAL A 99 32.64 6.17 16.26
CA VAL A 99 33.36 6.21 17.54
C VAL A 99 34.82 5.76 17.37
N ASP A 100 35.04 4.66 16.66
CA ASP A 100 36.36 4.09 16.39
C ASP A 100 36.37 3.37 15.04
N GLY A 101 37.56 3.23 14.45
CA GLY A 101 37.77 2.62 13.14
C GLY A 101 39.12 2.99 12.53
N PRO A 102 39.50 2.37 11.40
CA PRO A 102 40.73 2.73 10.71
C PRO A 102 40.74 4.22 10.31
N ASN A 103 41.94 4.81 10.22
CA ASN A 103 42.14 6.23 9.91
C ASN A 103 41.49 6.68 8.58
N PHE A 104 41.21 5.72 7.70
CA PHE A 104 40.46 5.89 6.46
C PHE A 104 39.53 4.68 6.31
N ILE A 105 38.23 4.93 6.23
CA ILE A 105 37.20 3.99 5.80
C ILE A 105 36.39 4.64 4.67
#